data_AF-A0A2A5CFQ5-F1
#
_entry.id   AF-A0A2A5CFQ5-F1
#
_cell.length_a   1.000
_cell.length_b   1.000
_cell.length_c   1.000
_cell.angle_alpha   90.00
_cell.angle_beta   90.00
_cell.angle_gamma   90.00
#
_symmetry.space_group_name_H-M   'P 1'
#
loop_
_entity.id
_entity.type
_entity.pdbx_description
1 polymer ?
#
loop_
_entity_poly.entity_id
_entity_poly.type
_entity_poly.pdbx_seq_one_letter_code
_entity_poly.pdbx_strand_id
1 'polypeptide(L)'
;MTDTITMSFDEWVEEFKPVQNHIDKNASIDGLMFETYGKELEFVRAQDINRIWTFIESDGDFCVSEGMHIVNRLGYAITEKPYAENTFYVIENED
;
A
#
# COMPACT_ATOMS: atom_id res chain seq x y z
N MET A 1 9.17 18.91 -10.01
CA MET A 1 7.71 19.02 -10.11
C MET A 1 7.18 17.67 -9.67
N THR A 2 6.11 17.66 -8.88
CA THR A 2 5.47 16.40 -8.47
C THR A 2 4.45 16.05 -9.54
N ASP A 3 4.52 14.85 -10.08
CA ASP A 3 3.50 14.34 -11.00
C ASP A 3 2.34 13.74 -10.20
N THR A 4 1.10 13.96 -10.62
CA THR A 4 -0.07 13.33 -10.01
C THR A 4 -0.62 12.27 -10.94
N ILE A 5 -0.77 11.04 -10.44
CA ILE A 5 -1.37 9.92 -11.16
C ILE A 5 -2.61 9.48 -10.40
N THR A 6 -3.76 9.48 -11.08
CA THR A 6 -5.00 8.90 -10.57
C THR A 6 -5.23 7.55 -11.24
N MET A 7 -5.57 6.52 -10.46
CA MET A 7 -5.88 5.18 -10.94
C MET A 7 -6.86 4.49 -9.98
N SER A 8 -7.54 3.44 -10.44
CA SER A 8 -8.36 2.60 -9.57
C SER A 8 -7.52 1.63 -8.73
N PHE A 9 -8.12 1.04 -7.70
CA PHE A 9 -7.46 -0.02 -6.92
C PHE A 9 -7.07 -1.22 -7.81
N ASP A 10 -7.92 -1.60 -8.75
CA ASP A 10 -7.64 -2.71 -9.68
C ASP A 10 -6.46 -2.37 -10.61
N GLU A 11 -6.41 -1.15 -11.15
CA GLU A 11 -5.25 -0.67 -11.94
C GLU A 11 -3.97 -0.66 -11.10
N TRP A 12 -4.05 -0.27 -9.82
CA TRP A 12 -2.93 -0.35 -8.90
C TRP A 12 -2.46 -1.79 -8.66
N VAL A 13 -3.39 -2.73 -8.49
CA VAL A 13 -3.07 -4.16 -8.35
C VAL A 13 -2.39 -4.69 -9.62
N GLU A 14 -2.91 -4.37 -10.79
CA GLU A 14 -2.35 -4.78 -12.07
C GLU A 14 -0.95 -4.20 -12.31
N GLU A 15 -0.77 -2.90 -12.01
CA GLU A 15 0.48 -2.22 -12.27
C GLU A 15 1.56 -2.65 -11.26
N PHE A 16 1.26 -2.58 -9.96
CA PHE A 16 2.29 -2.75 -8.93
C PHE A 16 2.44 -4.17 -8.40
N LYS A 17 1.41 -5.01 -8.60
CA LYS A 17 1.40 -6.42 -8.19
C LYS A 17 1.70 -6.57 -6.69
N PRO A 18 0.76 -6.22 -5.82
CA PRO A 18 0.94 -6.35 -4.39
C PRO A 18 1.11 -7.82 -4.00
N VAL A 19 1.99 -8.05 -3.02
CA VAL A 19 2.36 -9.36 -2.53
C VAL A 19 1.38 -9.78 -1.43
N GLN A 20 0.91 -11.02 -1.51
CA GLN A 20 0.08 -11.63 -0.46
C GLN A 20 0.84 -11.71 0.87
N ASN A 21 0.16 -11.35 1.95
CA ASN A 21 0.64 -11.49 3.30
C ASN A 21 0.73 -12.98 3.65
N HIS A 22 1.94 -13.52 3.55
CA HIS A 22 2.23 -14.91 3.87
C HIS A 22 2.40 -15.17 5.38
N ILE A 23 2.38 -14.11 6.21
CA ILE A 23 2.58 -14.19 7.66
C ILE A 23 1.24 -14.41 8.37
N ASP A 24 0.19 -13.70 7.95
CA ASP A 24 -1.19 -13.91 8.42
C ASP A 24 -2.09 -14.47 7.32
N LYS A 25 -2.65 -15.66 7.57
CA LYS A 25 -3.58 -16.35 6.66
C LYS A 25 -4.97 -15.71 6.61
N ASN A 26 -5.29 -14.83 7.56
CA ASN A 26 -6.56 -14.10 7.62
C ASN A 26 -6.36 -12.59 7.43
N ALA A 27 -5.25 -12.20 6.77
CA ALA A 27 -4.95 -10.81 6.51
C ALA A 27 -6.11 -10.10 5.79
N SER A 28 -6.35 -8.84 6.18
CA SER A 28 -7.39 -8.01 5.58
C SER A 28 -7.01 -7.57 4.16
N ILE A 29 -7.96 -6.94 3.45
CA ILE A 29 -7.79 -6.44 2.07
C ILE A 29 -7.37 -7.59 1.14
N ASP A 30 -8.21 -8.62 1.08
CA ASP A 30 -7.99 -9.84 0.28
C ASP A 30 -6.60 -10.47 0.48
N GLY A 31 -6.13 -10.47 1.73
CA GLY A 31 -4.85 -11.05 2.12
C GLY A 31 -3.63 -10.16 1.80
N LEU A 32 -3.80 -8.92 1.37
CA LEU A 32 -2.69 -8.03 0.99
C LEU A 32 -2.12 -7.22 2.16
N MET A 33 -2.91 -7.00 3.23
CA MET A 33 -2.52 -6.09 4.30
C MET A 33 -1.52 -6.72 5.27
N PHE A 34 -0.40 -6.04 5.48
CA PHE A 34 0.55 -6.27 6.56
C PHE A 34 0.28 -5.34 7.74
N GLU A 35 0.33 -5.90 8.95
CA GLU A 35 0.07 -5.20 10.20
C GLU A 35 1.15 -4.19 10.59
N THR A 36 0.76 -3.28 11.48
CA THR A 36 1.61 -2.15 11.88
C THR A 36 2.52 -2.43 13.07
N TYR A 37 2.64 -3.70 13.45
CA TYR A 37 3.43 -4.18 14.58
C TYR A 37 3.92 -5.63 14.36
N GLY A 38 4.76 -6.10 15.28
CA GLY A 38 5.23 -7.49 15.30
C GLY A 38 6.01 -7.90 14.04
N LYS A 39 5.92 -9.19 13.69
CA LYS A 39 6.68 -9.80 12.59
C LYS A 39 6.33 -9.21 11.22
N GLU A 40 5.11 -8.76 11.04
CA GLU A 40 4.65 -8.15 9.79
C GLU A 40 5.31 -6.80 9.58
N LEU A 41 5.35 -5.95 10.62
CA LEU A 41 6.10 -4.70 10.57
C LEU A 41 7.60 -4.91 10.35
N GLU A 42 8.18 -5.94 10.96
CA GLU A 42 9.58 -6.32 10.72
C GLU A 42 9.82 -6.69 9.25
N PHE A 43 8.92 -7.46 8.65
CA PHE A 43 8.96 -7.80 7.23
C PHE A 43 8.82 -6.55 6.34
N VAL A 44 7.86 -5.67 6.63
CA VAL A 44 7.65 -4.42 5.90
C VAL A 44 8.90 -3.54 5.93
N ARG A 45 9.52 -3.37 7.11
CA ARG A 45 10.74 -2.56 7.29
C ARG A 45 11.97 -3.11 6.58
N ALA A 46 11.95 -4.39 6.19
CA ALA A 46 13.02 -5.02 5.44
C ALA A 46 12.90 -4.81 3.92
N GLN A 47 11.81 -4.22 3.43
CA GLN A 47 11.59 -3.98 2.00
C GLN A 47 12.22 -2.65 1.54
N ASP A 48 12.44 -2.55 0.23
CA ASP A 48 12.81 -1.26 -0.38
C ASP A 48 11.69 -0.24 -0.16
N ILE A 49 12.05 0.98 0.24
CA ILE A 49 11.06 2.03 0.59
C ILE A 49 10.06 2.30 -0.54
N ASN A 50 10.52 2.22 -1.79
CA ASN A 50 9.70 2.46 -2.97
C ASN A 50 8.78 1.30 -3.35
N ARG A 51 8.72 0.25 -2.53
CA ARG A 51 7.78 -0.87 -2.65
C ARG A 51 6.81 -0.93 -1.49
N ILE A 52 6.97 -0.06 -0.49
CA ILE A 52 6.08 0.00 0.67
C ILE A 52 4.99 1.01 0.35
N TRP A 53 3.75 0.57 0.50
CA TRP A 53 2.57 1.41 0.40
C TRP A 53 1.83 1.37 1.72
N THR A 54 1.13 2.45 2.05
CA THR A 54 0.29 2.54 3.24
C THR A 54 -1.17 2.53 2.84
N PHE A 55 -1.94 1.62 3.44
CA PHE A 55 -3.39 1.70 3.41
C PHE A 55 -3.86 2.72 4.44
N ILE A 56 -4.67 3.68 4.00
CA ILE A 56 -5.19 4.77 4.82
C ILE A 56 -6.70 4.89 4.66
N GLU A 57 -7.35 5.52 5.62
CA GLU A 57 -8.73 5.98 5.49
C GLU A 57 -8.70 7.52 5.44
N SER A 58 -9.38 8.10 4.47
CA SER A 58 -9.53 9.55 4.31
C SER A 58 -10.99 9.88 4.05
N ASP A 59 -11.60 10.69 4.90
CA ASP A 59 -13.01 11.10 4.78
C ASP A 59 -14.04 9.95 4.65
N GLY A 60 -13.70 8.77 5.17
CA GLY A 60 -14.53 7.56 5.12
C GLY A 60 -14.23 6.64 3.92
N ASP A 61 -13.34 7.06 3.02
CA ASP A 61 -12.91 6.30 1.86
C ASP A 61 -11.58 5.59 2.13
N PHE A 62 -11.46 4.37 1.63
CA PHE A 62 -10.21 3.63 1.64
C PHE A 62 -9.30 4.13 0.52
N CYS A 63 -8.06 4.44 0.87
CA CYS A 63 -7.05 4.89 -0.09
C CYS A 63 -5.73 4.13 0.11
N VAL A 64 -4.91 4.13 -0.93
CA VAL A 64 -3.54 3.60 -0.90
C VAL A 64 -2.59 4.75 -1.21
N SER A 65 -1.55 4.92 -0.40
CA SER A 65 -0.58 6.01 -0.54
C SER A 65 0.85 5.48 -0.54
N GLU A 66 1.74 6.12 -1.31
CA GLU A 66 3.13 5.70 -1.42
C GLU A 66 3.93 5.89 -0.12
N GLY A 67 4.85 4.96 0.13
CA GLY A 67 5.77 5.02 1.27
C GLY A 67 5.20 4.44 2.56
N MET A 68 6.05 4.46 3.60
CA MET A 68 5.76 3.90 4.92
C MET A 68 5.33 5.01 5.89
N HIS A 69 4.02 5.28 5.95
CA HIS A 69 3.50 6.28 6.88
C HIS A 69 3.52 5.76 8.31
N ILE A 70 3.73 6.66 9.28
CA ILE A 70 3.69 6.34 10.71
C ILE A 70 2.51 7.00 11.44
N VAL A 71 1.65 7.73 10.73
CA VAL A 71 0.42 8.36 11.22
C VAL A 71 -0.67 8.10 10.17
N ASN A 72 -1.93 7.99 10.64
CA ASN A 72 -3.11 7.69 9.82
C ASN A 72 -2.87 6.50 8.87
N ARG A 73 -2.60 5.33 9.45
CA ARG A 73 -2.33 4.08 8.72
C ARG A 73 -3.21 2.97 9.26
N LEU A 74 -3.84 2.22 8.36
CA LEU A 74 -4.55 0.98 8.66
C LEU A 74 -3.58 -0.21 8.64
N GLY A 75 -2.67 -0.22 7.66
CA GLY A 75 -1.67 -1.25 7.45
C GLY A 75 -0.80 -0.90 6.25
N TYR A 76 0.00 -1.85 5.80
CA TYR A 76 0.88 -1.68 4.65
C TYR A 76 0.61 -2.71 3.56
N ALA A 77 0.99 -2.38 2.33
CA ALA A 77 1.17 -3.34 1.26
C ALA A 77 2.60 -3.30 0.75
N ILE A 78 3.08 -4.44 0.26
CA ILE A 78 4.37 -4.56 -0.39
C ILE A 78 4.14 -4.92 -1.85
N THR A 79 4.78 -4.21 -2.79
CA THR A 79 4.59 -4.43 -4.22
C THR A 79 5.82 -5.03 -4.91
N GLU A 80 5.60 -5.83 -5.96
CA GLU A 80 6.71 -6.37 -6.77
C GLU A 80 7.41 -5.28 -7.58
N LYS A 81 6.64 -4.31 -8.10
CA LYS A 81 7.17 -3.15 -8.81
C LYS A 81 7.25 -1.93 -7.88
N PRO A 82 8.30 -1.11 -8.01
CA PRO A 82 8.42 0.11 -7.24
C PRO A 82 7.51 1.22 -7.80
N TYR A 83 7.06 2.13 -6.93
CA TYR A 83 6.50 3.40 -7.38
C TYR A 83 7.58 4.36 -7.87
N ALA A 84 7.19 5.32 -8.70
CA ALA A 84 8.08 6.36 -9.20
C ALA A 84 8.35 7.43 -8.13
N GLU A 85 9.60 7.88 -8.03
CA GLU A 85 9.94 9.00 -7.17
C GLU A 85 9.34 10.31 -7.68
N ASN A 86 8.96 11.21 -6.77
CA ASN A 86 8.33 12.49 -7.08
C ASN A 86 6.97 12.36 -7.78
N THR A 87 6.29 11.23 -7.59
CA THR A 87 4.94 11.01 -8.07
C THR A 87 3.99 10.83 -6.89
N PHE A 88 2.87 11.54 -6.93
CA PHE A 88 1.77 11.40 -5.98
C PHE A 88 0.68 10.54 -6.61
N TYR A 89 0.35 9.43 -5.96
CA TYR A 89 -0.66 8.49 -6.44
C TYR A 89 -1.99 8.74 -5.73
N VAL A 90 -3.05 8.88 -6.49
CA VAL A 90 -4.44 8.94 -6.01
C VAL A 90 -5.09 7.64 -6.44
N ILE A 91 -5.35 6.77 -5.46
CA ILE A 91 -5.95 5.45 -5.69
C ILE A 91 -7.37 5.50 -5.15
N GLU A 92 -8.33 5.51 -6.06
CA GLU A 92 -9.75 5.57 -5.78
C GLU A 92 -10.35 4.16 -5.88
N ASN A 93 -11.24 3.81 -4.97
CA ASN A 93 -12.07 2.63 -5.18
C ASN A 93 -13.17 3.00 -6.18
N GLU A 94 -13.47 2.10 -7.12
CA GLU A 94 -14.66 2.25 -7.95
C GLU A 94 -15.91 2.02 -7.07
N ASP A 95 -16.91 2.90 -7.23
CA ASP A 95 -18.20 2.90 -6.51
C ASP A 95 -18.99 1.58 -6.58
#